data_AF-A0A935X3I9-F1
#
_entry.id   AF-A0A935X3I9-F1
#
_cell.length_a   1.000
_cell.length_b   1.000
_cell.length_c   1.000
_cell.angle_alpha   90.00
_cell.angle_beta   90.00
_cell.angle_gamma   90.00
#
_symmetry.space_group_name_H-M   'P 1'
#
loop_
_entity.id
_entity.type
_entity.pdbx_description
1 polymer ?
#
loop_
_entity_poly.entity_id
_entity_poly.type
_entity_poly.pdbx_seq_one_letter_code
_entity_poly.pdbx_strand_id
1 'polypeptide(L)'
;MVTKWLHLSELGGDPWVLPIWTAVNKAVEAKKVQALSKDQRELGVHVSARLNILPRIASRINTEAKVLCDIAKTHKPEHVFTATTHGAALHVDDDLKYQLIADINAFLVEVNSCAELMSKFLQLLYAQAGIPIPDNKLTDMLRQILSKSNVSGDWFTILDRNRNFVTHNGTPYIAIDVSNQETWDLLIMKENLVKFDDTKKFFTLSELGAVAEGFSNARVALQKHLIDLYAGL
;
A
#
# COMPACT_ATOMS: atom_id res chain seq x y z
N MET A 1 -32.58 14.90 -10.23
CA MET A 1 -32.68 14.68 -8.77
C MET A 1 -32.75 13.18 -8.55
N VAL A 2 -31.88 12.61 -7.69
CA VAL A 2 -31.92 11.17 -7.37
C VAL A 2 -33.03 10.93 -6.36
N THR A 3 -34.03 10.10 -6.68
CA THR A 3 -35.24 9.91 -5.86
C THR A 3 -35.39 8.51 -5.27
N LYS A 4 -34.59 7.54 -5.74
CA LYS A 4 -34.49 6.18 -5.21
C LYS A 4 -33.06 5.68 -5.40
N TRP A 5 -32.53 4.94 -4.42
CA TRP A 5 -31.22 4.31 -4.50
C TRP A 5 -31.20 3.06 -3.62
N LEU A 6 -30.22 2.19 -3.88
CA LEU A 6 -29.95 1.00 -3.07
C LEU A 6 -28.57 1.14 -2.44
N HIS A 7 -28.47 0.82 -1.16
CA HIS A 7 -27.18 0.61 -0.52
C HIS A 7 -26.74 -0.82 -0.77
N LEU A 8 -25.48 -1.00 -1.15
CA LEU A 8 -24.87 -2.31 -1.28
C LEU A 8 -24.37 -2.77 0.10
N SER A 9 -24.48 -4.07 0.39
CA SER A 9 -23.95 -4.61 1.65
C SER A 9 -22.42 -4.60 1.65
N GLU A 10 -21.83 -4.10 2.73
CA GLU A 10 -20.39 -4.14 2.93
C GLU A 10 -19.98 -5.42 3.68
N LEU A 11 -18.76 -5.91 3.43
CA LEU A 11 -18.23 -7.17 3.98
C LEU A 11 -17.97 -7.11 5.51
N GLY A 12 -18.35 -6.02 6.17
CA GLY A 12 -17.77 -5.56 7.44
C GLY A 12 -16.44 -4.84 7.20
N GLY A 13 -16.08 -3.90 8.08
CA GLY A 13 -14.79 -3.19 8.00
C GLY A 13 -13.62 -4.07 8.45
N ASP A 14 -12.42 -3.85 7.92
CA ASP A 14 -11.20 -4.41 8.53
C ASP A 14 -11.19 -4.06 10.04
N PRO A 15 -10.93 -5.03 10.94
CA PRO A 15 -11.12 -4.84 12.37
C PRO A 15 -10.09 -3.90 13.01
N TRP A 16 -9.14 -3.35 12.24
CA TRP A 16 -8.07 -2.49 12.75
C TRP A 16 -8.54 -1.37 13.69
N VAL A 17 -9.67 -0.73 13.40
CA VAL A 17 -10.15 0.38 14.24
C VAL A 17 -10.85 -0.06 15.54
N LEU A 18 -11.39 -1.29 15.59
CA LEU A 18 -12.26 -1.72 16.69
C LEU A 18 -11.52 -1.82 18.04
N PRO A 19 -10.30 -2.38 18.13
CA PRO A 19 -9.53 -2.37 19.38
C PRO A 19 -9.19 -0.96 19.85
N ILE A 20 -8.91 -0.04 18.92
CA ILE A 20 -8.62 1.37 19.23
C ILE A 20 -9.85 2.02 19.84
N TRP A 21 -11.02 1.89 19.20
CA TRP A 21 -12.28 2.41 19.76
C TRP A 21 -12.63 1.77 21.10
N THR A 22 -12.33 0.49 21.30
CA THR A 22 -12.51 -0.17 22.59
C THR A 22 -11.67 0.49 23.68
N ALA A 23 -10.40 0.80 23.39
CA ALA A 23 -9.52 1.50 24.33
C ALA A 23 -10.01 2.93 24.61
N VAL A 24 -10.43 3.66 23.57
CA VAL A 24 -11.01 5.01 23.70
C VAL A 24 -12.27 4.97 24.58
N ASN A 25 -13.20 4.05 24.32
CA ASN A 25 -14.44 3.96 25.08
C ASN A 25 -14.19 3.68 26.56
N LYS A 26 -13.22 2.82 26.88
CA LYS A 26 -12.79 2.60 28.28
C LYS A 26 -12.27 3.88 28.94
N ALA A 27 -11.46 4.67 28.23
CA ALA A 27 -10.96 5.94 28.74
C ALA A 27 -12.08 6.98 28.92
N VAL A 28 -13.11 6.96 28.05
CA VAL A 28 -14.31 7.80 28.17
C VAL A 28 -15.16 7.39 29.37
N GLU A 29 -15.40 6.10 29.58
CA GLU A 29 -16.12 5.56 30.75
C GLU A 29 -15.41 5.93 32.06
N ALA A 30 -14.08 5.89 32.05
CA ALA A 30 -13.24 6.36 33.14
C ALA A 30 -13.15 7.88 33.26
N LYS A 31 -13.86 8.64 32.41
CA LYS A 31 -13.90 10.12 32.39
C LYS A 31 -12.53 10.80 32.18
N LYS A 32 -11.58 10.10 31.56
CA LYS A 32 -10.24 10.61 31.29
C LYS A 32 -10.18 11.47 30.03
N VAL A 33 -11.07 11.18 29.08
CA VAL A 33 -11.18 11.87 27.80
C VAL A 33 -12.65 12.01 27.39
N GLN A 34 -12.94 12.90 26.45
CA GLN A 34 -14.29 13.05 25.88
C GLN A 34 -14.60 11.99 24.82
N ALA A 35 -15.86 11.72 24.53
CA ALA A 35 -16.22 10.79 23.46
C ALA A 35 -15.71 11.28 22.08
N LEU A 36 -15.37 10.35 21.19
CA LEU A 36 -15.04 10.69 19.79
C LEU A 36 -16.23 11.38 19.12
N SER A 37 -15.93 12.48 18.44
CA SER A 37 -16.85 13.16 17.53
C SER A 37 -17.27 12.26 16.36
N LYS A 38 -18.33 12.66 15.66
CA LYS A 38 -18.81 11.96 14.47
C LYS A 38 -17.72 11.84 13.40
N ASP A 39 -17.04 12.94 13.09
CA ASP A 39 -15.99 12.99 12.07
C ASP A 39 -14.80 12.08 12.39
N GLN A 40 -14.43 11.97 13.67
CA GLN A 40 -13.38 11.03 14.11
C GLN A 40 -13.79 9.57 13.92
N ARG A 41 -15.06 9.24 14.18
CA ARG A 41 -15.59 7.88 13.94
C ARG A 41 -15.65 7.57 12.44
N GLU A 42 -16.14 8.50 11.63
CA GLU A 42 -16.20 8.36 10.17
C GLU A 42 -14.82 8.15 9.57
N LEU A 43 -13.81 8.89 10.02
CA LEU A 43 -12.43 8.67 9.58
C LEU A 43 -11.94 7.24 9.87
N GLY A 44 -12.25 6.71 11.06
CA GLY A 44 -11.95 5.32 11.41
C GLY A 44 -12.60 4.31 10.47
N VAL A 45 -13.87 4.54 10.09
CA VAL A 45 -14.59 3.71 9.11
C VAL A 45 -13.93 3.79 7.72
N HIS A 46 -13.52 4.98 7.28
CA HIS A 46 -12.82 5.15 6.01
C HIS A 46 -11.48 4.41 5.97
N VAL A 47 -10.72 4.42 7.06
CA VAL A 47 -9.48 3.61 7.18
C VAL A 47 -9.81 2.12 7.05
N SER A 48 -10.81 1.62 7.79
CA SER A 48 -11.23 0.20 7.71
C SER A 48 -11.70 -0.21 6.32
N ALA A 49 -12.40 0.66 5.58
CA ALA A 49 -12.83 0.38 4.22
C ALA A 49 -11.64 0.25 3.26
N ARG A 50 -10.65 1.13 3.35
CA ARG A 50 -9.43 1.08 2.54
C ARG A 50 -8.56 -0.14 2.85
N LEU A 51 -8.45 -0.51 4.13
CA LEU A 51 -7.79 -1.74 4.55
C LEU A 51 -8.46 -3.01 3.98
N ASN A 52 -9.75 -2.98 3.67
CA ASN A 52 -10.40 -4.06 2.92
C ASN A 52 -10.06 -4.05 1.42
N ILE A 53 -9.86 -2.88 0.82
CA ILE A 53 -9.55 -2.75 -0.61
C ILE A 53 -8.15 -3.31 -0.90
N LEU A 54 -7.16 -2.97 -0.06
CA LEU A 54 -5.75 -3.30 -0.30
C LEU A 54 -5.46 -4.79 -0.55
N PRO A 55 -5.94 -5.75 0.26
CA PRO A 55 -5.72 -7.17 0.00
C PRO A 55 -6.30 -7.66 -1.32
N ARG A 56 -7.40 -7.03 -1.79
CA ARG A 56 -8.03 -7.39 -3.08
C ARG A 56 -7.14 -6.94 -4.24
N ILE A 57 -6.60 -5.72 -4.18
CA ILE A 57 -5.68 -5.22 -5.20
C ILE A 57 -4.41 -6.09 -5.21
N ALA A 58 -3.79 -6.33 -4.05
CA ALA A 58 -2.59 -7.15 -3.95
C ALA A 58 -2.81 -8.58 -4.48
N SER A 59 -3.98 -9.18 -4.18
CA SER A 59 -4.34 -10.51 -4.70
C SER A 59 -4.47 -10.53 -6.23
N ARG A 60 -5.02 -9.46 -6.83
CA ARG A 60 -5.13 -9.36 -8.30
C ARG A 60 -3.75 -9.23 -8.95
N ILE A 61 -2.91 -8.33 -8.45
CA ILE A 61 -1.51 -8.17 -8.93
C ILE A 61 -0.78 -9.51 -8.90
N ASN A 62 -0.82 -10.23 -7.77
CA ASN A 62 -0.13 -11.52 -7.65
C ASN A 62 -0.67 -12.58 -8.62
N THR A 63 -1.98 -12.58 -8.86
CA THR A 63 -2.62 -13.51 -9.80
C THR A 63 -2.22 -13.19 -11.23
N GLU A 64 -2.31 -11.92 -11.63
CA GLU A 64 -2.00 -11.43 -12.97
C GLU A 64 -0.52 -11.59 -13.29
N ALA A 65 0.37 -11.24 -12.36
CA ALA A 65 1.81 -11.45 -12.51
C ALA A 65 2.16 -12.93 -12.66
N LYS A 66 1.51 -13.82 -11.89
CA LYS A 66 1.71 -15.27 -12.04
C LYS A 66 1.29 -15.75 -13.43
N VAL A 67 0.15 -15.30 -13.94
CA VAL A 67 -0.31 -15.65 -15.30
C VAL A 67 0.69 -15.17 -16.36
N LEU A 68 1.20 -13.94 -16.23
CA LEU A 68 2.25 -13.43 -17.14
C LEU A 68 3.53 -14.24 -17.07
N CYS A 69 3.99 -14.61 -15.87
CA CYS A 69 5.16 -15.49 -15.71
C CYS A 69 4.91 -16.85 -16.38
N ASP A 70 3.72 -17.43 -16.23
CA ASP A 70 3.38 -18.71 -16.86
C ASP A 70 3.35 -18.61 -18.39
N ILE A 71 2.82 -17.51 -18.96
CA ILE A 71 2.88 -17.25 -20.40
C ILE A 71 4.33 -17.09 -20.87
N ALA A 72 5.14 -16.35 -20.11
CA ALA A 72 6.55 -16.11 -20.44
C ALA A 72 7.38 -17.41 -20.49
N LYS A 73 6.95 -18.51 -19.85
CA LYS A 73 7.61 -19.82 -19.96
C LYS A 73 7.59 -20.40 -21.37
N THR A 74 6.70 -19.89 -22.21
CA THR A 74 6.61 -20.27 -23.64
C THR A 74 7.54 -19.44 -24.53
N HIS A 75 8.39 -18.58 -23.96
CA HIS A 75 9.32 -17.76 -24.74
C HIS A 75 10.26 -18.62 -25.58
N LYS A 76 10.73 -18.02 -26.68
CA LYS A 76 11.74 -18.57 -27.57
C LYS A 76 13.02 -17.76 -27.44
N PRO A 77 14.17 -18.28 -27.90
CA PRO A 77 15.43 -17.52 -27.88
C PRO A 77 15.33 -16.14 -28.53
N GLU A 78 14.53 -15.97 -29.59
CA GLU A 78 14.34 -14.66 -30.22
C GLU A 78 13.64 -13.62 -29.33
N HIS A 79 12.94 -14.03 -28.26
CA HIS A 79 12.25 -13.09 -27.36
C HIS A 79 13.15 -12.53 -26.26
N VAL A 80 14.34 -13.09 -26.07
CA VAL A 80 15.20 -12.74 -24.93
C VAL A 80 16.02 -11.49 -25.26
N PHE A 81 15.82 -10.44 -24.47
CA PHE A 81 16.66 -9.24 -24.50
C PHE A 81 17.89 -9.44 -23.63
N THR A 82 19.05 -8.97 -24.09
CA THR A 82 20.28 -8.93 -23.31
C THR A 82 20.96 -7.58 -23.47
N ALA A 83 22.05 -7.33 -22.75
CA ALA A 83 22.82 -6.09 -22.88
C ALA A 83 23.38 -5.85 -24.30
N THR A 84 23.48 -6.89 -25.14
CA THR A 84 24.04 -6.85 -26.49
C THR A 84 23.06 -7.27 -27.58
N THR A 85 21.91 -7.85 -27.22
CA THR A 85 20.96 -8.43 -28.17
C THR A 85 19.58 -7.84 -27.94
N HIS A 86 18.99 -7.28 -29.01
CA HIS A 86 17.59 -6.88 -29.01
C HIS A 86 16.72 -8.10 -29.34
N GLY A 87 15.86 -8.49 -28.40
CA GLY A 87 14.84 -9.50 -28.63
C GLY A 87 13.63 -8.95 -29.40
N ALA A 88 12.71 -9.84 -29.73
CA ALA A 88 11.36 -9.49 -30.14
C ALA A 88 10.42 -9.52 -28.93
N ALA A 89 9.51 -8.54 -28.82
CA ALA A 89 8.55 -8.52 -27.72
C ALA A 89 7.67 -9.78 -27.75
N LEU A 90 7.59 -10.48 -26.62
CA LEU A 90 6.64 -11.59 -26.46
C LEU A 90 5.23 -11.02 -26.41
N HIS A 91 4.36 -11.50 -27.29
CA HIS A 91 2.95 -11.11 -27.27
C HIS A 91 2.24 -11.75 -26.07
N VAL A 92 1.47 -10.93 -25.35
CA VAL A 92 0.60 -11.33 -24.24
C VAL A 92 -0.76 -10.69 -24.45
N ASP A 93 -1.77 -11.21 -23.76
CA ASP A 93 -3.10 -10.62 -23.75
C ASP A 93 -3.05 -9.17 -23.26
N ASP A 94 -3.63 -8.26 -24.05
CA ASP A 94 -3.55 -6.82 -23.77
C ASP A 94 -4.38 -6.44 -22.54
N ASP A 95 -5.53 -7.08 -22.31
CA ASP A 95 -6.36 -6.82 -21.14
C ASP A 95 -5.62 -7.22 -19.85
N LEU A 96 -5.01 -8.41 -19.82
CA LEU A 96 -4.15 -8.83 -18.71
C LEU A 96 -3.01 -7.84 -18.44
N LYS A 97 -2.33 -7.37 -19.50
CA LYS A 97 -1.22 -6.41 -19.40
C LYS A 97 -1.68 -5.08 -18.79
N TYR A 98 -2.73 -4.49 -19.34
CA TYR A 98 -3.21 -3.18 -18.90
C TYR A 98 -3.93 -3.24 -17.56
N GLN A 99 -4.61 -4.34 -17.24
CA GLN A 99 -5.20 -4.58 -15.93
C GLN A 99 -4.13 -4.64 -14.84
N LEU A 100 -3.03 -5.37 -15.08
CA LEU A 100 -1.91 -5.41 -14.13
C LEU A 100 -1.29 -4.03 -13.90
N ILE A 101 -1.10 -3.25 -14.97
CA ILE A 101 -0.60 -1.87 -14.85
C ILE A 101 -1.58 -1.00 -14.02
N ALA A 102 -2.88 -1.13 -14.27
CA ALA A 102 -3.90 -0.40 -13.53
C ALA A 102 -3.91 -0.79 -12.05
N ASP A 103 -3.77 -2.08 -11.74
CA ASP A 103 -3.75 -2.58 -10.37
C ASP A 103 -2.47 -2.21 -9.62
N ILE A 104 -1.30 -2.19 -10.27
CA ILE A 104 -0.06 -1.66 -9.69
C ILE A 104 -0.23 -0.17 -9.32
N ASN A 105 -0.81 0.62 -10.23
CA ASN A 105 -1.07 2.04 -9.96
C ASN A 105 -2.06 2.21 -8.80
N ALA A 106 -3.15 1.44 -8.81
CA ALA A 106 -4.14 1.45 -7.74
C ALA A 106 -3.52 1.07 -6.39
N PHE A 107 -2.65 0.07 -6.36
CA PHE A 107 -1.95 -0.34 -5.14
C PHE A 107 -1.09 0.78 -4.56
N LEU A 108 -0.22 1.40 -5.39
CA LEU A 108 0.66 2.48 -4.93
C LEU A 108 -0.13 3.68 -4.39
N VAL A 109 -1.19 4.07 -5.09
CA VAL A 109 -2.05 5.19 -4.67
C VAL A 109 -2.84 4.84 -3.41
N GLU A 110 -3.39 3.62 -3.34
CA GLU A 110 -4.24 3.20 -2.24
C GLU A 110 -3.45 3.00 -0.94
N VAL A 111 -2.25 2.40 -1.00
CA VAL A 111 -1.37 2.25 0.17
C VAL A 111 -1.00 3.63 0.72
N ASN A 112 -0.60 4.55 -0.16
CA ASN A 112 -0.26 5.92 0.24
C ASN A 112 -1.46 6.63 0.88
N SER A 113 -2.62 6.59 0.21
CA SER A 113 -3.85 7.24 0.70
C SER A 113 -4.31 6.66 2.04
N CYS A 114 -4.20 5.35 2.23
CA CYS A 114 -4.52 4.69 3.49
C CYS A 114 -3.55 5.12 4.60
N ALA A 115 -2.24 5.15 4.32
CA ALA A 115 -1.23 5.61 5.27
C ALA A 115 -1.43 7.09 5.69
N GLU A 116 -1.80 7.97 4.77
CA GLU A 116 -2.13 9.37 5.06
C GLU A 116 -3.36 9.48 5.98
N LEU A 117 -4.43 8.72 5.70
CA LEU A 117 -5.63 8.73 6.55
C LEU A 117 -5.37 8.16 7.94
N MET A 118 -4.56 7.10 8.05
CA MET A 118 -4.11 6.56 9.33
C MET A 118 -3.29 7.59 10.12
N SER A 119 -2.43 8.36 9.45
CA SER A 119 -1.64 9.42 10.06
C SER A 119 -2.53 10.57 10.57
N LYS A 120 -3.55 10.95 9.79
CA LYS A 120 -4.57 11.92 10.21
C LYS A 120 -5.38 11.41 11.40
N PHE A 121 -5.73 10.13 11.39
CA PHE A 121 -6.46 9.50 12.49
C PHE A 121 -5.62 9.49 13.78
N LEU A 122 -4.32 9.18 13.69
CA LEU A 122 -3.36 9.29 14.79
C LEU A 122 -3.36 10.70 15.39
N GLN A 123 -3.21 11.76 14.58
CA GLN A 123 -3.23 13.14 15.06
C GLN A 123 -4.53 13.49 15.80
N LEU A 124 -5.67 13.07 15.26
CA LEU A 124 -6.97 13.35 15.86
C LEU A 124 -7.18 12.64 17.20
N LEU A 125 -6.67 11.40 17.33
CA LEU A 125 -6.72 10.67 18.60
C LEU A 125 -5.80 11.28 19.65
N TYR A 126 -4.59 11.70 19.26
CA TYR A 126 -3.68 12.40 20.15
C TYR A 126 -4.25 13.74 20.65
N ALA A 127 -4.85 14.53 19.75
CA ALA A 127 -5.53 15.77 20.14
C ALA A 127 -6.68 15.51 21.11
N GLN A 128 -7.48 14.45 20.87
CA GLN A 128 -8.57 14.06 21.77
C GLN A 128 -8.07 13.53 23.12
N ALA A 129 -6.89 12.90 23.17
CA ALA A 129 -6.20 12.49 24.39
C ALA A 129 -5.59 13.68 25.17
N GLY A 130 -5.72 14.91 24.66
CA GLY A 130 -5.18 16.12 25.29
C GLY A 130 -3.70 16.36 25.00
N ILE A 131 -3.10 15.63 24.05
CA ILE A 131 -1.67 15.71 23.71
C ILE A 131 -1.53 15.94 22.20
N PRO A 132 -1.93 17.11 21.66
CA PRO A 132 -1.91 17.34 20.22
C PRO A 132 -0.50 17.22 19.64
N ILE A 133 -0.39 16.60 18.45
CA ILE A 133 0.87 16.48 17.70
C ILE A 133 0.96 17.64 16.71
N PRO A 134 1.98 18.51 16.79
CA PRO A 134 2.22 19.51 15.75
C PRO A 134 2.47 18.86 14.38
N ASP A 135 1.98 19.45 13.30
CA ASP A 135 2.12 18.89 11.95
C ASP A 135 3.57 18.61 11.55
N ASN A 136 4.49 19.51 11.92
CA ASN A 136 5.93 19.35 11.68
C ASN A 136 6.60 18.26 12.54
N LYS A 137 5.87 17.60 13.44
CA LYS A 137 6.32 16.50 14.30
C LYS A 137 5.65 15.16 14.00
N LEU A 138 4.64 15.14 13.13
CA LEU A 138 3.91 13.91 12.80
C LEU A 138 4.83 12.84 12.22
N THR A 139 5.65 13.20 11.22
CA THR A 139 6.58 12.28 10.57
C THR A 139 7.60 11.70 11.55
N ASP A 140 8.14 12.54 12.44
CA ASP A 140 9.09 12.10 13.48
C ASP A 140 8.43 11.12 14.45
N MET A 141 7.18 11.40 14.87
CA MET A 141 6.43 10.52 15.73
C MET A 141 6.13 9.17 15.06
N LEU A 142 5.68 9.18 13.81
CA LEU A 142 5.45 7.95 13.05
C LEU A 142 6.73 7.11 12.96
N ARG A 143 7.87 7.72 12.62
CA ARG A 143 9.18 7.03 12.61
C ARG A 143 9.52 6.45 13.98
N GLN A 144 9.28 7.17 15.06
CA GLN A 144 9.52 6.66 16.42
C GLN A 144 8.63 5.46 16.76
N ILE A 145 7.34 5.50 16.41
CA ILE A 145 6.39 4.40 16.64
C ILE A 145 6.85 3.14 15.90
N LEU A 146 7.21 3.29 14.63
CA LEU A 146 7.66 2.19 13.77
C LEU A 146 9.00 1.63 14.23
N SER A 147 9.97 2.50 14.55
CA SER A 147 11.30 2.09 15.04
C SER A 147 11.21 1.32 16.36
N LYS A 148 10.38 1.77 17.31
CA LYS A 148 10.12 1.04 18.57
C LYS A 148 9.50 -0.34 18.36
N SER A 149 8.89 -0.56 17.20
CA SER A 149 8.23 -1.80 16.83
C SER A 149 9.06 -2.65 15.86
N ASN A 150 10.35 -2.29 15.64
CA ASN A 150 11.25 -2.94 14.68
C ASN A 150 10.69 -2.99 13.24
N VAL A 151 9.87 -2.01 12.85
CA VAL A 151 9.36 -1.88 11.49
C VAL A 151 10.28 -0.95 10.70
N SER A 152 10.87 -1.45 9.61
CA SER A 152 11.70 -0.61 8.72
C SER A 152 10.85 0.50 8.08
N GLY A 153 11.46 1.67 7.87
CA GLY A 153 10.86 2.78 7.12
C GLY A 153 11.13 2.71 5.61
N ASP A 154 11.94 1.77 5.12
CA ASP A 154 12.41 1.75 3.73
C ASP A 154 11.27 1.55 2.73
N TRP A 155 10.22 0.84 3.14
CA TRP A 155 9.03 0.64 2.31
C TRP A 155 8.33 1.95 1.94
N PHE A 156 8.36 2.97 2.82
CA PHE A 156 7.82 4.29 2.50
C PHE A 156 8.63 4.97 1.40
N THR A 157 9.95 4.79 1.40
CA THR A 157 10.83 5.34 0.36
C THR A 157 10.56 4.68 -1.00
N ILE A 158 10.37 3.36 -1.00
CA ILE A 158 9.99 2.61 -2.21
C ILE A 158 8.63 3.08 -2.72
N LEU A 159 7.63 3.17 -1.83
CA LEU A 159 6.29 3.64 -2.12
C LEU A 159 6.30 5.05 -2.71
N ASP A 160 6.90 6.02 -2.03
CA ASP A 160 6.92 7.43 -2.44
C ASP A 160 7.57 7.60 -3.81
N ARG A 161 8.75 7.02 -4.01
CA ARG A 161 9.49 7.06 -5.28
C ARG A 161 8.66 6.52 -6.45
N ASN A 162 7.95 5.42 -6.24
CA ASN A 162 7.21 4.75 -7.31
C ASN A 162 5.82 5.38 -7.52
N ARG A 163 5.14 5.79 -6.45
CA ARG A 163 3.88 6.55 -6.50
C ARG A 163 4.06 7.86 -7.24
N ASN A 164 5.14 8.61 -6.95
CA ASN A 164 5.42 9.88 -7.62
C ASN A 164 5.61 9.71 -9.12
N PHE A 165 6.26 8.62 -9.56
CA PHE A 165 6.35 8.31 -10.98
C PHE A 165 4.98 8.05 -11.62
N VAL A 166 4.18 7.13 -11.06
CA VAL A 166 2.88 6.75 -11.68
C VAL A 166 1.85 7.87 -11.63
N THR A 167 2.01 8.83 -10.69
CA THR A 167 1.09 9.96 -10.54
C THR A 167 1.47 11.13 -11.44
N HIS A 168 2.77 11.38 -11.65
CA HIS A 168 3.23 12.65 -12.26
C HIS A 168 4.03 12.48 -13.54
N ASN A 169 4.63 11.32 -13.80
CA ASN A 169 5.61 11.17 -14.87
C ASN A 169 5.11 10.28 -16.02
N GLY A 170 4.37 9.20 -15.73
CA GLY A 170 3.80 8.38 -16.78
C GLY A 170 3.34 7.00 -16.35
N THR A 171 2.98 6.20 -17.35
CA THR A 171 2.55 4.80 -17.20
C THR A 171 3.76 3.88 -17.34
N PRO A 172 3.94 2.89 -16.46
CA PRO A 172 5.07 1.98 -16.57
C PRO A 172 4.91 0.99 -17.72
N TYR A 173 6.04 0.47 -18.18
CA TYR A 173 6.13 -0.75 -18.99
C TYR A 173 6.38 -1.95 -18.07
N ILE A 174 6.10 -3.16 -18.55
CA ILE A 174 6.37 -4.39 -17.81
C ILE A 174 7.26 -5.32 -18.61
N ALA A 175 8.14 -6.04 -17.90
CA ALA A 175 8.97 -7.11 -18.43
C ALA A 175 9.08 -8.22 -17.38
N ILE A 176 9.57 -9.40 -17.77
CA ILE A 176 9.83 -10.51 -16.85
C ILE A 176 11.35 -10.73 -16.79
N ASP A 177 11.90 -10.78 -15.58
CA ASP A 177 13.28 -11.21 -15.38
C ASP A 177 13.36 -12.72 -15.54
N VAL A 178 14.02 -13.16 -16.61
CA VAL A 178 14.26 -14.57 -16.94
C VAL A 178 15.71 -15.00 -16.66
N SER A 179 16.49 -14.16 -15.97
CA SER A 179 17.92 -14.41 -15.70
C SER A 179 18.13 -15.64 -14.83
N ASN A 180 17.20 -15.93 -13.91
CA ASN A 180 17.21 -17.14 -13.09
C ASN A 180 16.03 -18.04 -13.48
N GLN A 181 16.30 -19.23 -14.00
CA GLN A 181 15.24 -20.16 -14.46
C GLN A 181 14.34 -20.68 -13.32
N GLU A 182 14.77 -20.59 -12.06
CA GLU A 182 13.99 -21.04 -10.90
C GLU A 182 13.13 -19.93 -10.29
N THR A 183 13.52 -18.66 -10.47
CA THR A 183 12.83 -17.51 -9.87
C THR A 183 12.69 -16.39 -10.89
N TRP A 184 11.46 -16.22 -11.39
CA TRP A 184 11.11 -15.12 -12.28
C TRP A 184 10.44 -14.03 -11.48
N ASP A 185 10.82 -12.78 -11.74
CA ASP A 185 10.20 -11.61 -11.14
C ASP A 185 9.64 -10.69 -12.24
N LEU A 186 8.59 -9.96 -11.89
CA LEU A 186 8.02 -8.94 -12.76
C LEU A 186 8.83 -7.65 -12.56
N LEU A 187 9.33 -7.10 -13.66
CA LEU A 187 10.01 -5.82 -13.75
C LEU A 187 9.01 -4.76 -14.19
N ILE A 188 8.90 -3.69 -13.40
CA ILE A 188 8.06 -2.52 -13.67
C ILE A 188 8.98 -1.36 -14.06
N MET A 189 9.02 -1.04 -15.35
CA MET A 189 9.97 -0.10 -15.93
C MET A 189 9.32 1.28 -16.13
N LYS A 190 10.00 2.33 -15.68
CA LYS A 190 9.57 3.72 -15.77
C LYS A 190 9.84 4.35 -17.14
N GLU A 191 10.69 3.69 -17.91
CA GLU A 191 10.97 3.97 -19.31
C GLU A 191 11.12 2.62 -20.05
N ASN A 192 11.13 2.63 -21.38
CA ASN A 192 11.31 1.40 -22.16
C ASN A 192 12.78 0.97 -22.12
N LEU A 193 13.15 0.19 -21.11
CA LEU A 193 14.53 -0.19 -20.83
C LEU A 193 15.02 -1.35 -21.69
N VAL A 194 16.27 -1.26 -22.11
CA VAL A 194 17.05 -2.36 -22.72
C VAL A 194 18.10 -2.89 -21.74
N LYS A 195 18.47 -2.08 -20.73
CA LYS A 195 19.45 -2.40 -19.68
C LYS A 195 18.87 -2.03 -18.31
N PHE A 196 19.20 -2.84 -17.31
CA PHE A 196 18.72 -2.72 -15.93
C PHE A 196 19.87 -2.36 -14.97
N ASP A 197 20.68 -1.37 -15.33
CA ASP A 197 21.82 -0.88 -14.55
C ASP A 197 21.44 0.23 -13.56
N ASP A 198 20.39 1.00 -13.83
CA ASP A 198 19.87 2.05 -12.96
C ASP A 198 18.58 1.63 -12.24
N THR A 199 18.71 1.28 -10.97
CA THR A 199 17.61 0.87 -10.07
C THR A 199 16.60 1.99 -9.78
N LYS A 200 16.82 3.22 -10.25
CA LYS A 200 15.82 4.29 -10.17
C LYS A 200 14.79 4.20 -11.29
N LYS A 201 15.16 3.58 -12.42
CA LYS A 201 14.36 3.50 -13.65
C LYS A 201 13.40 2.33 -13.71
N PHE A 202 13.49 1.41 -12.76
CA PHE A 202 12.55 0.31 -12.61
C PHE A 202 12.38 -0.04 -11.15
N PHE A 203 11.40 -0.89 -10.87
CA PHE A 203 11.26 -1.59 -9.60
C PHE A 203 10.65 -2.97 -9.88
N THR A 204 10.65 -3.87 -8.89
CA THR A 204 10.13 -5.23 -9.08
C THR A 204 8.83 -5.50 -8.33
N LEU A 205 8.15 -6.60 -8.67
CA LEU A 205 7.01 -7.06 -7.89
C LEU A 205 7.43 -7.46 -6.48
N SER A 206 8.64 -7.99 -6.29
CA SER A 206 9.19 -8.22 -4.94
C SER A 206 9.30 -6.92 -4.12
N GLU A 207 9.70 -5.80 -4.73
CA GLU A 207 9.68 -4.49 -4.06
C GLU A 207 8.24 -4.03 -3.71
N LEU A 208 7.25 -4.30 -4.55
CA LEU A 208 5.84 -4.06 -4.21
C LEU A 208 5.37 -4.96 -3.05
N GLY A 209 5.82 -6.21 -3.02
CA GLY A 209 5.60 -7.12 -1.90
C GLY A 209 6.18 -6.57 -0.59
N ALA A 210 7.40 -6.03 -0.63
CA ALA A 210 8.01 -5.36 0.52
C ALA A 210 7.23 -4.11 0.97
N VAL A 211 6.61 -3.38 0.04
CA VAL A 211 5.67 -2.28 0.38
C VAL A 211 4.43 -2.81 1.11
N ALA A 212 3.81 -3.88 0.61
CA ALA A 212 2.64 -4.48 1.23
C ALA A 212 2.95 -5.00 2.65
N GLU A 213 4.08 -5.68 2.82
CA GLU A 213 4.54 -6.19 4.11
C GLU A 213 4.87 -5.06 5.08
N GLY A 214 5.65 -4.06 4.63
CA GLY A 214 6.01 -2.90 5.43
C GLY A 214 4.78 -2.13 5.92
N PHE A 215 3.79 -1.92 5.05
CA PHE A 215 2.51 -1.30 5.41
C PHE A 215 1.72 -2.17 6.41
N SER A 216 1.65 -3.49 6.19
CA SER A 216 0.98 -4.43 7.10
C SER A 216 1.59 -4.40 8.50
N ASN A 217 2.91 -4.39 8.60
CA ASN A 217 3.62 -4.30 9.87
C ASN A 217 3.41 -2.92 10.52
N ALA A 218 3.45 -1.84 9.73
CA ALA A 218 3.22 -0.49 10.21
C ALA A 218 1.82 -0.31 10.81
N ARG A 219 0.77 -0.87 10.19
CA ARG A 219 -0.58 -0.77 10.74
C ARG A 219 -0.71 -1.51 12.07
N VAL A 220 -0.06 -2.65 12.26
CA VAL A 220 -0.08 -3.39 13.54
C VAL A 220 0.62 -2.56 14.63
N ALA A 221 1.79 -2.00 14.32
CA ALA A 221 2.52 -1.12 15.23
C ALA A 221 1.71 0.11 15.64
N LEU A 222 1.08 0.78 14.67
CA LEU A 222 0.23 1.95 14.92
C LEU A 222 -1.01 1.60 15.76
N GLN A 223 -1.65 0.45 15.51
CA GLN A 223 -2.78 0.00 16.31
C GLN A 223 -2.40 -0.19 17.76
N LYS A 224 -1.31 -0.94 18.01
CA LYS A 224 -0.79 -1.20 19.34
C LYS A 224 -0.48 0.11 20.06
N HIS A 225 0.24 1.02 19.39
CA HIS A 225 0.60 2.31 19.95
C HIS A 225 -0.62 3.15 20.34
N LEU A 226 -1.66 3.18 19.51
CA LEU A 226 -2.91 3.89 19.81
C LEU A 226 -3.67 3.25 20.97
N ILE A 227 -3.69 1.92 21.08
CA ILE A 227 -4.27 1.23 22.24
C ILE A 227 -3.51 1.61 23.52
N ASP A 228 -2.17 1.56 23.47
CA ASP A 228 -1.29 1.84 24.61
C ASP A 228 -1.41 3.32 25.04
N LEU A 229 -1.61 4.26 24.10
CA LEU A 229 -1.90 5.67 24.39
C LEU A 229 -3.10 5.81 25.35
N TYR A 230 -4.22 5.17 25.04
CA TYR A 230 -5.44 5.26 25.86
C TYR A 230 -5.41 4.40 27.12
N ALA A 231 -4.66 3.30 27.12
CA ALA A 231 -4.45 2.49 28.31
C ALA A 231 -3.57 3.21 29.35
N GLY A 232 -2.68 4.11 28.89
CA GLY A 232 -1.80 4.91 29.74
C GLY A 232 -2.41 6.20 30.30
N LEU A 233 -3.56 6.64 29.79
CA LEU A 233 -4.37 7.69 30.41
C LEU A 233 -4.99 7.12 31.67
#